data_AF-A0A5J5GUT9-F1
#
_entry.id   AF-A0A5J5GUT9-F1
#
_cell.length_a   1.000
_cell.length_b   1.000
_cell.length_c   1.000
_cell.angle_alpha   90.00
_cell.angle_beta   90.00
_cell.angle_gamma   90.00
#
_symmetry.space_group_name_H-M   'P 1'
#
loop_
_entity.id
_entity.type
_entity.pdbx_description
1 polymer ?
#
loop_
_entity_poly.entity_id
_entity_poly.type
_entity_poly.pdbx_seq_one_letter_code
_entity_poly.pdbx_strand_id
1 'polypeptide(L)'
;MFQSLEFERVRKNEYYDSSYDIALFQYFQSPDSTAARVMKDEELNWGFYLPYYQKWVEYNEGIEKYGLEPCYEIHKDALDYKGYVHIQIPKGEDILYPFIDFIYESWGIENVEIREQEQGVYISMKVGEISLQHSIPFNLDQLIPFIKEGTIEIAEGLFIVRSAYRKTNLELPINMLDTVKQLAEQGNMTMSQWVERAIHQAIKMEES
;
A
#
# COMPACT_ATOMS: atom_id res chain seq x y z
N MET A 1 2.22 -13.59 23.40
CA MET A 1 1.20 -14.02 22.43
C MET A 1 0.96 -12.84 21.50
N PHE A 2 1.77 -12.71 20.45
CA PHE A 2 1.66 -11.63 19.45
C PHE A 2 0.89 -12.19 18.27
N GLN A 3 -0.42 -11.94 18.22
CA GLN A 3 -1.25 -12.29 17.07
C GLN A 3 -1.03 -11.25 15.97
N SER A 4 -0.22 -11.65 14.98
CA SER A 4 -0.41 -11.45 13.53
C SER A 4 -1.40 -10.36 13.06
N LEU A 5 -1.11 -9.09 13.30
CA LEU A 5 -1.73 -7.98 12.54
C LEU A 5 -1.16 -7.86 11.12
N GLU A 6 -0.04 -8.53 10.82
CA GLU A 6 0.66 -8.49 9.51
C GLU A 6 -0.09 -9.18 8.37
N PHE A 7 -1.16 -9.94 8.63
CA PHE A 7 -1.85 -10.74 7.59
C PHE A 7 -3.33 -10.41 7.38
N GLU A 8 -3.91 -9.44 8.11
CA GLU A 8 -5.29 -9.06 7.86
C GLU A 8 -5.36 -8.12 6.65
N ARG A 9 -5.98 -8.59 5.56
CA ARG A 9 -6.19 -7.82 4.34
C ARG A 9 -6.74 -6.43 4.65
N VAL A 10 -6.15 -5.40 4.04
CA VAL A 10 -6.63 -4.02 4.16
C VAL A 10 -7.99 -3.90 3.49
N ARG A 11 -8.99 -3.40 4.22
CA ARG A 11 -10.35 -3.22 3.69
C ARG A 11 -10.44 -1.85 3.02
N LYS A 12 -11.13 -1.79 1.88
CA LYS A 12 -11.24 -0.55 1.08
C LYS A 12 -11.79 0.63 1.88
N ASN A 13 -12.75 0.39 2.78
CA ASN A 13 -13.33 1.43 3.63
C ASN A 13 -12.37 2.00 4.69
N GLU A 14 -11.21 1.37 4.92
CA GLU A 14 -10.17 1.92 5.80
C GLU A 14 -9.52 3.16 5.18
N TYR A 15 -9.37 3.18 3.85
CA TYR A 15 -8.60 4.21 3.15
C TYR A 15 -9.32 4.89 1.99
N TYR A 16 -10.53 4.48 1.63
CA TYR A 16 -11.31 5.11 0.57
C TYR A 16 -12.79 5.22 0.96
N ASP A 17 -13.36 6.40 0.74
CA ASP A 17 -14.79 6.66 0.84
C ASP A 17 -15.39 6.82 -0.56
N SER A 18 -16.28 5.89 -0.95
CA SER A 18 -16.94 5.93 -2.26
C SER A 18 -18.06 6.97 -2.36
N SER A 19 -18.55 7.48 -1.22
CA SER A 19 -19.65 8.45 -1.21
C SER A 19 -19.14 9.84 -1.56
N TYR A 20 -17.96 10.17 -1.02
CA TYR A 20 -17.27 11.44 -1.27
C TYR A 20 -16.20 11.34 -2.36
N ASP A 21 -15.85 10.12 -2.78
CA ASP A 21 -14.79 9.82 -3.73
C ASP A 21 -13.41 10.34 -3.31
N ILE A 22 -13.06 10.05 -2.06
CA ILE A 22 -11.83 10.52 -1.42
C ILE A 22 -11.03 9.39 -0.80
N ALA A 23 -9.73 9.60 -0.69
CA ALA A 23 -8.81 8.65 -0.07
C ALA A 23 -8.15 9.21 1.19
N LEU A 24 -7.83 8.34 2.15
CA LEU A 24 -7.12 8.70 3.37
C LEU A 24 -5.76 9.31 3.02
N PHE A 25 -5.44 10.42 3.68
CA PHE A 25 -4.26 11.27 3.45
C PHE A 25 -4.22 12.02 2.12
N GLN A 26 -5.24 11.92 1.26
CA GLN A 26 -5.29 12.66 0.01
C GLN A 26 -5.13 14.16 0.26
N TYR A 27 -4.30 14.80 -0.57
CA TYR A 27 -3.94 16.20 -0.42
C TYR A 27 -4.98 17.12 -1.06
N PHE A 28 -5.43 18.10 -0.28
CA PHE A 28 -6.37 19.12 -0.70
C PHE A 28 -5.78 20.51 -0.44
N GLN A 29 -6.16 21.45 -1.28
CA GLN A 29 -5.75 22.84 -1.14
C GLN A 29 -6.92 23.77 -1.48
N SER A 30 -7.00 24.89 -0.76
CA SER A 30 -7.93 25.97 -1.06
C SER A 30 -7.28 27.06 -1.94
N PRO A 31 -8.08 27.95 -2.55
CA PRO A 31 -7.56 29.10 -3.31
C PRO A 31 -6.65 30.04 -2.52
N ASP A 32 -6.82 30.12 -1.19
CA ASP A 32 -5.97 30.92 -0.31
C ASP A 32 -4.71 30.17 0.18
N SER A 33 -4.40 29.04 -0.45
CA SER A 33 -3.25 28.17 -0.14
C SER A 33 -3.30 27.48 1.23
N THR A 34 -4.49 27.37 1.84
CA THR A 34 -4.68 26.49 3.00
C THR A 34 -4.59 25.04 2.56
N ALA A 35 -3.57 24.36 3.08
CA ALA A 35 -3.30 22.95 2.84
C ALA A 35 -4.03 22.08 3.86
N ALA A 36 -4.68 21.02 3.40
CA ALA A 36 -5.36 20.04 4.25
C ALA A 36 -5.16 18.62 3.71
N ARG A 37 -5.32 17.62 4.59
CA ARG A 37 -5.35 16.22 4.21
C ARG A 37 -6.63 15.57 4.69
N VAL A 38 -7.16 14.66 3.89
CA VAL A 38 -8.28 13.83 4.27
C VAL A 38 -7.86 12.92 5.41
N MET A 39 -8.60 12.96 6.51
CA MET A 39 -8.35 12.21 7.74
C MET A 39 -9.67 11.65 8.28
N LYS A 40 -9.55 10.70 9.22
CA LYS A 40 -10.67 10.27 10.04
C LYS A 40 -10.58 10.86 11.45
N ASP A 41 -11.72 11.17 12.05
CA ASP A 41 -11.81 11.49 13.47
C ASP A 41 -11.82 10.21 14.34
N GLU A 42 -11.97 10.37 15.66
CA GLU A 42 -12.05 9.25 16.61
C GLU A 42 -13.29 8.37 16.41
N GLU A 43 -14.34 8.90 15.78
CA GLU A 43 -15.58 8.19 15.44
C GLU A 43 -15.54 7.58 14.02
N LEU A 44 -14.40 7.68 13.32
CA LEU A 44 -14.16 7.22 11.95
C LEU A 44 -14.91 8.00 10.86
N ASN A 45 -15.38 9.21 11.16
CA ASN A 45 -15.96 10.12 10.18
C ASN A 45 -14.88 10.75 9.31
N TRP A 46 -15.19 10.95 8.03
CA TRP A 46 -14.27 11.55 7.07
C TRP A 46 -14.30 13.08 7.12
N GLY A 47 -13.12 13.68 7.09
CA GLY A 47 -12.99 15.13 7.08
C GLY A 47 -11.54 15.59 6.93
N PHE A 48 -11.26 16.77 7.44
CA PHE A 48 -9.97 17.44 7.29
C PHE A 48 -9.50 17.96 8.64
N TYR A 49 -8.21 17.79 8.94
CA TYR A 49 -7.57 18.60 9.96
C TYR A 49 -6.99 19.86 9.30
N LEU A 50 -7.43 21.04 9.72
CA LEU A 50 -6.95 22.33 9.23
C LEU A 50 -5.88 22.85 10.20
N PRO A 51 -4.57 22.78 9.85
CA PRO A 51 -3.50 23.07 10.80
C PRO A 51 -3.49 24.52 11.27
N TYR A 52 -3.78 25.46 10.36
CA TYR A 52 -3.81 26.90 10.67
C TYR A 52 -4.87 27.23 11.74
N TYR A 53 -6.04 26.60 11.67
CA TYR A 53 -7.13 26.81 12.61
C TYR A 53 -7.09 25.84 13.80
N GLN A 54 -6.17 24.87 13.79
CA GLN A 54 -6.09 23.76 14.74
C GLN A 54 -7.44 23.07 14.97
N LYS A 55 -8.22 22.93 13.89
CA LYS A 55 -9.61 22.45 13.93
C LYS A 55 -9.77 21.28 12.96
N TRP A 56 -10.46 20.24 13.42
CA TRP A 56 -11.01 19.23 12.54
C TRP A 56 -12.40 19.68 12.02
N VAL A 57 -12.65 19.48 10.73
CA VAL A 57 -13.92 19.78 10.06
C VAL A 57 -14.39 18.58 9.26
N GLU A 58 -15.70 18.37 9.19
CA GLU A 58 -16.29 17.35 8.33
C GLU A 58 -15.99 17.65 6.86
N TYR A 59 -16.01 16.60 6.02
CA TYR A 59 -15.70 16.73 4.59
C TYR A 59 -16.50 17.85 3.91
N ASN A 60 -17.83 17.85 4.03
CA ASN A 60 -18.69 18.85 3.39
C ASN A 60 -18.40 20.28 3.91
N GLU A 61 -18.12 20.46 5.21
CA GLU A 61 -17.69 21.78 5.73
C GLU A 61 -16.38 22.22 5.06
N GLY A 62 -15.40 21.30 4.92
CA GLY A 62 -14.13 21.56 4.26
C GLY A 62 -14.29 22.03 2.81
N ILE A 63 -15.14 21.37 2.03
CA ILE A 63 -15.40 21.75 0.64
C ILE A 63 -16.17 23.07 0.57
N GLU A 64 -17.33 23.18 1.23
CA GLU A 64 -18.25 24.31 1.02
C GLU A 64 -17.76 25.62 1.64
N LYS A 65 -17.15 25.55 2.82
CA LYS A 65 -16.79 26.74 3.61
C LYS A 65 -15.34 27.15 3.42
N TYR A 66 -14.45 26.18 3.22
CA TYR A 66 -13.02 26.43 3.05
C TYR A 66 -12.56 26.30 1.59
N GLY A 67 -13.44 25.87 0.68
CA GLY A 67 -13.12 25.77 -0.75
C GLY A 67 -11.98 24.80 -1.02
N LEU A 68 -11.87 23.73 -0.24
CA LEU A 68 -10.84 22.72 -0.43
C LEU A 68 -11.14 21.91 -1.70
N GLU A 69 -10.14 21.77 -2.56
CA GLU A 69 -10.21 20.96 -3.77
C GLU A 69 -9.06 19.94 -3.78
N PRO A 70 -9.27 18.72 -4.35
CA PRO A 70 -8.22 17.74 -4.45
C PRO A 70 -7.10 18.23 -5.39
N CYS A 71 -5.86 18.05 -4.98
CA CYS A 71 -4.71 18.50 -5.78
C CYS A 71 -4.39 17.58 -6.97
N TYR A 72 -4.97 16.38 -7.00
CA TYR A 72 -4.78 15.38 -8.04
C TYR A 72 -5.97 14.39 -8.06
N GLU A 73 -6.16 13.75 -9.20
CA GLU A 73 -7.09 12.63 -9.34
C GLU A 73 -6.49 11.35 -8.74
N ILE A 74 -7.33 10.55 -8.09
CA ILE A 74 -6.91 9.30 -7.43
C ILE A 74 -7.21 8.04 -8.25
N HIS A 75 -7.91 8.15 -9.36
CA HIS A 75 -8.32 6.99 -10.17
C HIS A 75 -7.37 6.74 -11.34
N LYS A 76 -6.91 5.49 -11.47
CA LYS A 76 -6.12 5.00 -12.62
C LYS A 76 -6.61 3.62 -13.06
N ASP A 77 -6.17 3.20 -14.24
CA ASP A 77 -6.45 1.85 -14.71
C ASP A 77 -5.87 0.81 -13.75
N ALA A 78 -6.65 -0.23 -13.47
CA ALA A 78 -6.18 -1.35 -12.68
C ALA A 78 -5.06 -2.08 -13.43
N LEU A 79 -3.92 -2.25 -12.77
CA LEU A 79 -2.75 -2.93 -13.32
C LEU A 79 -3.02 -4.45 -13.42
N ASP A 80 -2.68 -5.10 -14.53
CA ASP A 80 -2.88 -6.56 -14.71
C ASP A 80 -1.75 -7.43 -14.12
N TYR A 81 -0.91 -6.83 -13.28
CA TYR A 81 0.19 -7.52 -12.62
C TYR A 81 -0.31 -8.27 -11.38
N LYS A 82 0.43 -9.30 -10.99
CA LYS A 82 0.16 -10.09 -9.78
C LYS A 82 1.18 -9.77 -8.70
N GLY A 83 0.70 -9.69 -7.46
CA GLY A 83 1.51 -9.43 -6.29
C GLY A 83 1.53 -7.97 -5.89
N TYR A 84 2.09 -7.73 -4.71
CA TYR A 84 2.20 -6.43 -4.09
C TYR A 84 3.61 -6.25 -3.50
N VAL A 85 3.95 -4.99 -3.29
CA VAL A 85 5.07 -4.55 -2.45
C VAL A 85 4.46 -3.99 -1.17
N HIS A 86 5.06 -4.34 -0.04
CA HIS A 86 4.59 -3.93 1.28
C HIS A 86 5.60 -2.97 1.91
N ILE A 87 5.11 -1.81 2.33
CA ILE A 87 5.91 -0.69 2.82
C ILE A 87 5.31 -0.26 4.15
N GLN A 88 6.17 0.01 5.14
CA GLN A 88 5.75 0.53 6.44
C GLN A 88 6.56 1.78 6.76
N ILE A 89 5.92 2.95 6.61
CA ILE A 89 6.55 4.25 6.84
C ILE A 89 6.09 4.78 8.21
N PRO A 90 6.98 5.06 9.16
CA PRO A 90 6.63 5.70 10.42
C PRO A 90 5.95 7.07 10.24
N LYS A 91 5.06 7.43 11.17
CA LYS A 91 4.48 8.78 11.19
C LYS A 91 5.58 9.79 11.52
N GLY A 92 5.58 10.92 10.81
CA GLY A 92 6.57 11.99 10.98
C GLY A 92 7.78 11.88 10.09
N GLU A 93 7.92 10.81 9.31
CA GLU A 93 8.93 10.75 8.25
C GLU A 93 8.55 11.69 7.09
N ASP A 94 9.52 12.51 6.65
CA ASP A 94 9.32 13.51 5.59
C ASP A 94 8.85 12.88 4.27
N ILE A 95 9.20 11.62 4.03
CA ILE A 95 8.86 10.86 2.82
C ILE A 95 7.39 10.44 2.76
N LEU A 96 6.70 10.34 3.90
CA LEU A 96 5.40 9.67 4.01
C LEU A 96 4.36 10.28 3.06
N TYR A 97 4.13 11.58 3.18
CA TYR A 97 3.08 12.26 2.44
C TYR A 97 3.44 12.51 0.97
N PRO A 98 4.66 12.97 0.62
CA PRO A 98 5.07 13.05 -0.79
C PRO A 98 4.96 11.70 -1.53
N PHE A 99 5.26 10.59 -0.83
CA PHE A 99 5.10 9.27 -1.41
C PHE A 99 3.64 8.88 -1.62
N ILE A 100 2.76 9.13 -0.62
CA ILE A 100 1.31 8.88 -0.75
C ILE A 100 0.71 9.70 -1.90
N ASP A 101 1.04 10.98 -1.98
CA ASP A 101 0.54 11.87 -3.04
C ASP A 101 0.96 11.34 -4.42
N PHE A 102 2.23 10.96 -4.57
CA PHE A 102 2.72 10.36 -5.80
C PHE A 102 2.01 9.06 -6.17
N ILE A 103 1.82 8.12 -5.25
CA ILE A 103 1.20 6.83 -5.61
C ILE A 103 -0.30 6.96 -5.90
N TYR A 104 -1.02 7.90 -5.27
CA TYR A 104 -2.39 8.18 -5.66
C TYR A 104 -2.47 8.82 -7.04
N GLU A 105 -1.67 9.85 -7.30
CA GLU A 105 -1.68 10.55 -8.58
C GLU A 105 -1.21 9.66 -9.74
N SER A 106 -0.26 8.75 -9.50
CA SER A 106 0.42 8.00 -10.57
C SER A 106 0.02 6.53 -10.66
N TRP A 107 -0.26 5.87 -9.53
CA TRP A 107 -0.63 4.46 -9.45
C TRP A 107 -2.14 4.24 -9.35
N GLY A 108 -2.83 5.19 -8.71
CA GLY A 108 -4.27 5.15 -8.48
C GLY A 108 -4.71 4.29 -7.30
N ILE A 109 -5.85 4.64 -6.73
CA ILE A 109 -6.51 4.01 -5.59
C ILE A 109 -6.92 2.55 -5.88
N GLU A 110 -7.05 2.19 -7.16
CA GLU A 110 -7.28 0.81 -7.63
C GLU A 110 -6.11 -0.13 -7.31
N ASN A 111 -4.90 0.43 -7.23
CA ASN A 111 -3.65 -0.31 -7.18
C ASN A 111 -2.90 -0.11 -5.86
N VAL A 112 -3.49 0.59 -4.90
CA VAL A 112 -2.90 0.91 -3.60
C VAL A 112 -3.89 0.58 -2.48
N GLU A 113 -3.40 -0.05 -1.43
CA GLU A 113 -4.14 -0.21 -0.17
C GLU A 113 -3.36 0.48 0.95
N ILE A 114 -4.04 1.28 1.76
CA ILE A 114 -3.43 2.02 2.88
C ILE A 114 -4.11 1.64 4.19
N ARG A 115 -3.34 1.46 5.24
CA ARG A 115 -3.85 1.34 6.62
C ARG A 115 -3.03 2.24 7.53
N GLU A 116 -3.70 3.19 8.16
CA GLU A 116 -3.12 3.94 9.26
C GLU A 116 -3.01 3.05 10.49
N GLN A 117 -1.85 3.09 11.15
CA GLN A 117 -1.57 2.42 12.42
C GLN A 117 -1.09 3.46 13.44
N GLU A 118 -0.91 3.05 14.70
CA GLU A 118 -0.49 3.95 15.76
C GLU A 118 0.86 4.63 15.46
N GLN A 119 1.86 3.84 15.04
CA GLN A 119 3.24 4.30 14.84
C GLN A 119 3.60 4.63 13.39
N GLY A 120 2.72 4.35 12.43
CA GLY A 120 3.06 4.44 11.02
C GLY A 120 1.88 4.23 10.10
N VAL A 121 2.20 4.16 8.81
CA VAL A 121 1.26 3.87 7.74
C VAL A 121 1.78 2.65 7.00
N TYR A 122 0.92 1.62 6.94
CA TYR A 122 1.13 0.45 6.10
C TYR A 122 0.59 0.72 4.71
N ILE A 123 1.40 0.47 3.69
CA ILE A 123 1.07 0.67 2.28
C ILE A 123 1.33 -0.63 1.54
N SER A 124 0.31 -1.14 0.86
CA SER A 124 0.40 -2.26 -0.07
C SER A 124 0.20 -1.73 -1.49
N MET A 125 1.23 -1.78 -2.31
CA MET A 125 1.20 -1.25 -3.67
C MET A 125 1.31 -2.39 -4.68
N LYS A 126 0.40 -2.43 -5.64
CA LYS A 126 0.38 -3.49 -6.67
C LYS A 126 1.64 -3.41 -7.51
N VAL A 127 2.19 -4.57 -7.87
CA VAL A 127 3.31 -4.68 -8.82
C VAL A 127 2.97 -3.98 -10.12
N GLY A 128 3.97 -3.43 -10.79
CA GLY A 128 3.82 -2.80 -12.09
C GLY A 128 4.95 -1.85 -12.40
N GLU A 129 4.79 -1.13 -13.50
CA GLU A 129 5.70 -0.07 -13.92
C GLU A 129 4.90 1.07 -14.54
N ILE A 130 5.34 2.30 -14.30
CA ILE A 130 4.81 3.48 -14.97
C ILE A 130 5.96 4.33 -15.50
N SER A 131 5.72 5.03 -16.61
CA SER A 131 6.66 6.02 -17.12
C SER A 131 6.62 7.29 -16.28
N LEU A 132 7.79 7.73 -15.84
CA LEU A 132 7.97 9.01 -15.17
C LEU A 132 8.04 10.11 -16.22
N GLN A 133 6.96 10.91 -16.31
CA GLN A 133 6.97 12.11 -17.16
C GLN A 133 7.81 13.23 -16.52
N HIS A 134 7.92 13.22 -15.19
CA HIS A 134 8.66 14.19 -14.39
C HIS A 134 9.46 13.47 -13.29
N SER A 135 10.41 14.18 -12.68
CA SER A 135 11.10 13.68 -11.49
C SER A 135 10.11 13.41 -10.36
N ILE A 136 10.29 12.32 -9.62
CA ILE A 136 9.49 12.03 -8.43
C ILE A 136 9.66 13.15 -7.38
N PRO A 137 8.62 13.48 -6.60
CA PRO A 137 8.64 14.58 -5.64
C PRO A 137 9.38 14.24 -4.33
N PHE A 138 10.14 13.14 -4.31
CA PHE A 138 10.81 12.62 -3.13
C PHE A 138 12.12 11.91 -3.48
N ASN A 139 12.94 11.61 -2.46
CA ASN A 139 14.14 10.79 -2.63
C ASN A 139 13.83 9.31 -2.40
N LEU A 140 14.00 8.49 -3.44
CA LEU A 140 13.76 7.05 -3.35
C LEU A 140 14.61 6.36 -2.27
N ASP A 141 15.84 6.83 -2.04
CA ASP A 141 16.73 6.25 -1.02
C ASP A 141 16.17 6.39 0.40
N GLN A 142 15.30 7.38 0.65
CA GLN A 142 14.59 7.53 1.92
C GLN A 142 13.44 6.52 2.07
N LEU A 143 12.87 6.03 0.96
CA LEU A 143 11.80 5.05 0.98
C LEU A 143 12.32 3.62 1.19
N ILE A 144 13.49 3.29 0.62
CA ILE A 144 14.07 1.94 0.61
C ILE A 144 14.08 1.27 2.02
N PRO A 145 14.52 1.94 3.11
CA PRO A 145 14.53 1.33 4.45
C PRO A 145 13.15 0.91 4.99
N PHE A 146 12.07 1.46 4.42
CA PHE A 146 10.70 1.22 4.85
C PHE A 146 10.01 0.10 4.06
N ILE A 147 10.62 -0.37 2.95
CA ILE A 147 10.12 -1.52 2.19
C ILE A 147 10.33 -2.79 2.99
N LYS A 148 9.25 -3.51 3.30
CA LYS A 148 9.25 -4.76 4.06
C LYS A 148 9.31 -5.97 3.14
N GLU A 149 8.57 -5.93 2.04
CA GLU A 149 8.55 -7.00 1.04
C GLU A 149 8.49 -6.42 -0.37
N GLY A 150 9.35 -6.95 -1.25
CA GLY A 150 9.48 -6.56 -2.64
C GLY A 150 10.51 -5.45 -2.85
N THR A 151 10.53 -4.88 -4.04
CA THR A 151 11.49 -3.84 -4.43
C THR A 151 10.82 -2.73 -5.23
N ILE A 152 11.33 -1.52 -5.03
CA ILE A 152 10.98 -0.33 -5.82
C ILE A 152 12.28 0.25 -6.36
N GLU A 153 12.32 0.51 -7.66
CA GLU A 153 13.48 1.14 -8.29
C GLU A 153 13.04 2.13 -9.36
N ILE A 154 13.93 3.07 -9.67
CA ILE A 154 13.81 3.93 -10.84
C ILE A 154 14.91 3.53 -11.81
N ALA A 155 14.50 3.06 -12.99
CA ALA A 155 15.41 2.65 -14.04
C ALA A 155 14.85 3.10 -15.40
N GLU A 156 15.70 3.66 -16.25
CA GLU A 156 15.34 4.05 -17.63
C GLU A 156 14.12 4.99 -17.73
N GLY A 157 13.91 5.85 -16.72
CA GLY A 157 12.74 6.75 -16.67
C GLY A 157 11.43 6.06 -16.29
N LEU A 158 11.48 4.83 -15.77
CA LEU A 158 10.35 4.10 -15.23
C LEU A 158 10.43 4.05 -13.70
N PHE A 159 9.27 4.15 -13.05
CA PHE A 159 9.11 3.76 -11.65
C PHE A 159 8.59 2.32 -11.63
N ILE A 160 9.40 1.42 -11.10
CA ILE A 160 9.18 -0.03 -11.21
C ILE A 160 8.97 -0.60 -9.81
N VAL A 161 7.89 -1.35 -9.65
CA VAL A 161 7.46 -1.99 -8.40
C VAL A 161 7.43 -3.50 -8.63
N ARG A 162 8.28 -4.26 -7.93
CA ARG A 162 8.39 -5.72 -8.09
C ARG A 162 8.11 -6.44 -6.78
N SER A 163 7.31 -7.51 -6.84
CA SER A 163 7.08 -8.35 -5.66
C SER A 163 8.35 -9.12 -5.28
N ALA A 164 8.52 -9.40 -3.99
CA ALA A 164 9.54 -10.34 -3.51
C ALA A 164 9.28 -11.77 -3.99
N TYR A 165 8.05 -12.07 -4.41
CA TYR A 165 7.65 -13.39 -4.86
C TYR A 165 7.62 -13.45 -6.38
N ARG A 166 8.48 -14.30 -6.94
CA ARG A 166 8.38 -14.71 -8.35
C ARG A 166 7.42 -15.88 -8.46
N LYS A 167 6.39 -15.75 -9.30
CA LYS A 167 5.52 -16.88 -9.62
C LYS A 167 6.31 -17.94 -10.38
N THR A 168 6.41 -19.12 -9.78
CA THR A 168 7.00 -20.32 -10.40
C THR A 168 5.90 -21.36 -10.57
N ASN A 169 5.73 -21.88 -11.79
CA ASN A 169 4.84 -23.02 -12.03
C ASN A 169 5.64 -24.29 -11.77
N LEU A 170 5.11 -25.18 -10.94
CA LEU A 170 5.70 -26.48 -10.64
C LEU A 170 4.86 -27.57 -11.31
N GLU A 171 5.48 -28.34 -12.18
CA GLU A 171 4.90 -29.59 -12.68
C GLU A 171 5.36 -30.72 -11.77
N LEU A 172 4.39 -31.36 -11.09
CA LEU A 172 4.63 -32.45 -10.16
C LEU A 172 3.71 -33.63 -10.48
N PRO A 173 4.12 -34.87 -10.17
CA PRO A 173 3.24 -36.03 -10.27
C PRO A 173 1.92 -35.84 -9.49
N ILE A 174 0.80 -36.31 -10.03
CA ILE A 174 -0.54 -36.13 -9.44
C ILE A 174 -0.59 -36.62 -7.98
N ASN A 175 -0.03 -37.81 -7.72
CA ASN A 175 0.04 -38.37 -6.37
C ASN A 175 0.84 -37.50 -5.39
N MET A 176 1.85 -36.78 -5.88
CA MET A 176 2.63 -35.84 -5.08
C MET A 176 1.80 -34.59 -4.77
N LEU A 177 1.06 -34.06 -5.74
CA LEU A 177 0.14 -32.93 -5.50
C LEU A 177 -0.93 -33.29 -4.46
N ASP A 178 -1.51 -34.49 -4.53
CA ASP A 178 -2.47 -34.98 -3.55
C ASP A 178 -1.85 -35.06 -2.14
N THR A 179 -0.62 -35.54 -2.06
CA THR A 179 0.12 -35.64 -0.79
C THR A 179 0.41 -34.25 -0.21
N VAL A 180 0.89 -33.31 -1.05
CA VAL A 180 1.13 -31.91 -0.64
C VAL A 180 -0.14 -31.27 -0.12
N LYS A 181 -1.28 -31.49 -0.79
CA LYS A 181 -2.58 -30.99 -0.36
C LYS A 181 -2.96 -31.50 1.03
N GLN A 182 -2.87 -32.81 1.25
CA GLN A 182 -3.18 -33.42 2.55
C GLN A 182 -2.28 -32.89 3.68
N LEU A 183 -0.97 -32.74 3.41
CA LEU A 183 -0.02 -32.25 4.41
C LEU A 183 -0.23 -30.76 4.72
N ALA A 184 -0.61 -29.96 3.72
CA ALA A 184 -0.96 -28.56 3.91
C ALA A 184 -2.23 -28.41 4.77
N GLU A 185 -3.27 -29.21 4.50
CA GLU A 185 -4.51 -29.26 5.28
C GLU A 185 -4.24 -29.66 6.74
N GLN A 186 -3.43 -30.70 6.98
CA GLN A 186 -3.01 -31.11 8.33
C GLN A 186 -2.23 -30.00 9.08
N GLY A 187 -1.48 -29.19 8.35
CA GLY A 187 -0.71 -28.08 8.88
C GLY A 187 -1.45 -26.74 8.99
N ASN A 188 -2.75 -26.71 8.68
CA ASN A 188 -3.57 -25.49 8.57
C ASN A 188 -2.91 -24.39 7.74
N MET A 189 -2.35 -24.78 6.58
CA MET A 189 -1.67 -23.87 5.64
C MET A 189 -2.09 -24.18 4.20
N THR A 190 -1.75 -23.29 3.27
CA THR A 190 -1.97 -23.50 1.84
C THR A 190 -0.92 -24.44 1.24
N MET A 191 -1.23 -25.06 0.10
CA MET A 191 -0.24 -25.87 -0.65
C MET A 191 1.02 -25.07 -0.98
N SER A 192 0.89 -23.80 -1.36
CA SER A 192 2.03 -22.93 -1.67
C SER A 192 2.94 -22.71 -0.46
N GLN A 193 2.36 -22.41 0.71
CA GLN A 193 3.12 -22.25 1.96
C GLN A 193 3.82 -23.54 2.37
N TRP A 194 3.15 -24.69 2.16
CA TRP A 194 3.76 -25.98 2.44
C TRP A 194 4.98 -26.25 1.54
N VAL A 195 4.84 -25.99 0.24
CA VAL A 195 5.93 -26.15 -0.74
C VAL A 195 7.11 -25.23 -0.43
N GLU A 196 6.82 -23.96 -0.13
CA GLU A 196 7.83 -22.97 0.25
C GLU A 196 8.61 -23.43 1.50
N ARG A 197 7.90 -23.91 2.53
CA ARG A 197 8.52 -24.47 3.73
C ARG A 197 9.41 -25.67 3.41
N ALA A 198 8.96 -26.59 2.56
CA ALA A 198 9.74 -27.76 2.16
C ALA A 198 11.02 -27.37 1.41
N ILE A 199 10.93 -26.41 0.48
CA ILE A 199 12.09 -25.87 -0.24
C ILE A 199 13.08 -25.21 0.74
N HIS A 200 12.60 -24.38 1.67
CA HIS A 200 13.47 -23.77 2.69
C HIS A 200 14.19 -24.80 3.56
N GLN A 201 13.51 -25.89 3.93
CA GLN A 201 14.13 -26.97 4.69
C GLN A 201 15.22 -27.67 3.88
N ALA A 202 14.95 -27.97 2.61
CA ALA A 202 15.92 -28.60 1.71
C ALA A 202 17.18 -27.72 1.52
N ILE A 203 17.00 -26.41 1.31
CA ILE A 203 18.12 -25.46 1.16
C ILE A 203 18.99 -25.44 2.43
N LYS A 204 18.38 -25.33 3.62
CA LYS A 204 19.13 -25.32 4.89
C LYS A 204 19.92 -26.59 5.14
N MET A 205 19.42 -27.73 4.67
CA MET A 205 20.10 -29.02 4.81
C MET A 205 21.32 -29.14 3.87
N GLU A 206 21.32 -28.46 2.73
CA GLU A 206 22.46 -28.42 1.79
C GLU A 206 23.54 -27.42 2.22
N GLU A 207 23.17 -26.36 2.95
CA GLU A 207 24.09 -25.35 3.47
C GLU A 207 24.81 -25.75 4.77
N SER A 208 24.42 -26.89 5.38
CA SER A 208 24.99 -27.42 6.64
C SER A 208 25.98 -28.55 6.40
#